data_AF-A0A946QXP1-F1
#
_entry.id   AF-A0A946QXP1-F1
#
_cell.length_a   1.000
_cell.length_b   1.000
_cell.length_c   1.000
_cell.angle_alpha   90.00
_cell.angle_beta   90.00
_cell.angle_gamma   90.00
#
_symmetry.space_group_name_H-M   'P 1'
#
loop_
_entity.id
_entity.type
_entity.pdbx_description
1 polymer ?
#
loop_
_entity_poly.entity_id
_entity_poly.type
_entity_poly.pdbx_seq_one_letter_code
_entity_poly.pdbx_strand_id
1 'polypeptide(L)'
;MSGNLLEADSFFYRGIKGKLNSAIILRGLQNYLVRLIQAKTHINNGESPESAISALRPPIFYMHKSTFLNHLKIWPLSTLHKALSQSLIVEQNLKTAGAPQEAIMGRLLIALSSYSKRRS
;
A
#
# COMPACT_ATOMS: atom_id res chain seq x y z
N MET A 1 7.54 -10.11 4.42
CA MET A 1 7.56 -8.66 4.18
C MET A 1 7.58 -7.91 5.52
N SER A 2 8.78 -7.83 6.09
CA SER A 2 9.23 -6.65 6.83
C SER A 2 9.23 -5.47 5.88
N GLY A 3 8.89 -4.25 6.30
CA GLY A 3 8.83 -3.05 5.46
C GLY A 3 10.15 -2.67 4.76
N ASN A 4 10.57 -3.49 3.80
CA ASN A 4 11.84 -3.39 3.11
C ASN A 4 11.57 -2.82 1.72
N LEU A 5 12.00 -1.58 1.54
CA LEU A 5 11.92 -0.77 0.31
C LEU A 5 12.33 -1.58 -0.94
N LEU A 6 13.29 -2.50 -0.79
CA LEU A 6 13.87 -3.29 -1.88
C LEU A 6 12.94 -4.37 -2.45
N GLU A 7 12.04 -4.95 -1.65
CA GLU A 7 11.07 -5.95 -2.14
C GLU A 7 9.91 -5.29 -2.88
N ALA A 8 9.42 -4.17 -2.34
CA ALA A 8 8.44 -3.31 -2.99
C ALA A 8 9.02 -2.75 -4.31
N ASP A 9 10.26 -2.25 -4.28
CA ASP A 9 10.99 -1.79 -5.46
C ASP A 9 11.22 -2.92 -6.47
N SER A 10 11.56 -4.14 -6.06
CA SER A 10 11.77 -5.26 -7.00
C SER A 10 10.49 -5.68 -7.72
N PHE A 11 9.36 -5.78 -7.02
CA PHE A 11 8.05 -6.05 -7.65
C PHE A 11 7.62 -4.89 -8.55
N PHE A 12 7.86 -3.66 -8.11
CA PHE A 12 7.56 -2.45 -8.84
C PHE A 12 8.42 -2.30 -10.11
N TYR A 13 9.73 -2.52 -10.01
CA TYR A 13 10.69 -2.52 -11.12
C TYR A 13 10.40 -3.61 -12.14
N ARG A 14 10.02 -4.82 -11.69
CA ARG A 14 9.57 -5.90 -12.60
C ARG A 14 8.28 -5.52 -13.32
N GLY A 15 7.37 -4.82 -12.64
CA GLY A 15 6.15 -4.29 -13.23
C GLY A 15 6.43 -3.29 -14.35
N ILE A 16 7.20 -2.25 -14.06
CA ILE A 16 7.57 -1.23 -15.05
C ILE A 16 8.35 -1.83 -16.24
N LYS A 17 9.34 -2.70 -15.99
CA LYS A 17 10.08 -3.37 -17.08
C LYS A 17 9.20 -4.28 -17.93
N GLY A 18 8.11 -4.81 -17.38
CA GLY A 18 7.17 -5.70 -18.06
C GLY A 18 6.14 -5.01 -18.96
N LYS A 19 6.21 -3.68 -19.17
CA LYS A 19 5.13 -2.87 -19.76
C LYS A 19 3.80 -2.98 -19.01
N LEU A 20 3.81 -3.33 -17.71
CA LEU A 20 2.58 -3.29 -16.93
C LEU A 20 2.16 -1.83 -16.76
N ASN A 21 0.90 -1.56 -17.13
CA ASN A 21 0.30 -0.25 -17.03
C ASN A 21 0.44 0.27 -15.59
N SER A 22 1.14 1.39 -15.42
CA SER A 22 1.37 2.05 -14.13
C SER A 22 0.08 2.28 -13.34
N ALA A 23 -1.05 2.46 -14.04
CA ALA A 23 -2.38 2.55 -13.42
C ALA A 23 -2.81 1.24 -12.73
N ILE A 24 -2.48 0.07 -13.30
CA ILE A 24 -2.80 -1.25 -12.71
C ILE A 24 -1.99 -1.46 -11.42
N ILE A 25 -0.70 -1.11 -11.45
CA ILE A 25 0.16 -1.20 -10.26
C ILE A 25 -0.37 -0.31 -9.14
N LEU A 26 -0.72 0.93 -9.49
CA LEU A 26 -1.29 1.90 -8.55
C LEU A 26 -2.62 1.43 -7.98
N ARG A 27 -3.49 0.84 -8.80
CA ARG A 27 -4.76 0.24 -8.36
C ARG A 27 -4.53 -0.91 -7.38
N GLY A 28 -3.53 -1.75 -7.63
CA GLY A 28 -3.13 -2.82 -6.70
C GLY A 28 -2.68 -2.29 -5.34
N LEU A 29 -1.88 -1.23 -5.33
CA LEU A 29 -1.45 -0.54 -4.12
C LEU A 29 -2.63 0.10 -3.36
N GLN A 30 -3.51 0.81 -4.06
CA GLN A 30 -4.72 1.42 -3.48
C GLN A 30 -5.60 0.36 -2.81
N ASN A 31 -5.85 -0.76 -3.48
CA ASN A 31 -6.62 -1.87 -2.92
C ASN A 31 -5.96 -2.44 -1.66
N TYR A 32 -4.62 -2.53 -1.64
CA TYR A 32 -3.88 -2.97 -0.46
C TYR A 32 -4.02 -2.00 0.72
N LEU A 33 -3.89 -0.69 0.46
CA LEU A 33 -4.08 0.36 1.48
C LEU A 33 -5.49 0.35 2.05
N VAL A 34 -6.52 0.21 1.21
CA VAL A 34 -7.92 0.10 1.66
C VAL A 34 -8.11 -1.09 2.60
N ARG A 35 -7.52 -2.25 2.29
CA ARG A 35 -7.60 -3.43 3.17
C ARG A 35 -6.92 -3.21 4.51
N LEU A 36 -5.77 -2.54 4.54
CA LEU A 36 -5.11 -2.16 5.78
C LEU A 36 -5.97 -1.21 6.61
N ILE A 37 -6.61 -0.22 5.99
CA ILE A 37 -7.54 0.71 6.64
C ILE A 37 -8.72 -0.08 7.24
N GLN A 38 -9.36 -0.95 6.47
CA GLN A 38 -10.48 -1.78 6.94
C GLN A 38 -10.08 -2.60 8.18
N ALA A 39 -8.99 -3.36 8.12
CA ALA A 39 -8.55 -4.16 9.26
C ALA A 39 -8.16 -3.30 10.47
N LYS A 40 -7.56 -2.13 10.24
CA LYS A 40 -7.21 -1.20 11.34
C LYS A 40 -8.45 -0.60 11.99
N THR A 41 -9.50 -0.32 11.22
CA THR A 41 -10.81 0.11 11.75
C THR A 41 -11.45 -0.98 12.59
N HIS A 42 -11.44 -2.24 12.14
CA HIS A 42 -11.91 -3.37 12.95
C HIS A 42 -11.16 -3.48 14.28
N ILE A 43 -9.83 -3.35 14.26
CA ILE A 43 -9.02 -3.35 15.49
C ILE A 43 -9.37 -2.18 16.40
N ASN A 44 -9.56 -0.98 15.85
CA ASN A 44 -9.97 0.19 16.63
C ASN A 44 -11.37 0.04 17.23
N ASN A 45 -12.24 -0.75 16.61
CA ASN A 45 -13.57 -1.09 17.11
C ASN A 45 -13.54 -2.19 18.19
N GLY A 46 -12.36 -2.66 18.59
CA GLY A 46 -12.16 -3.63 19.68
C GLY A 46 -11.93 -5.07 19.23
N GLU A 47 -11.87 -5.35 17.94
CA GLU A 47 -11.55 -6.70 17.45
C GLU A 47 -10.06 -7.04 17.60
N SER A 48 -9.75 -8.32 17.78
CA SER A 48 -8.36 -8.78 17.72
C SER A 48 -7.80 -8.64 16.29
N PRO A 49 -6.48 -8.43 16.13
CA PRO A 49 -5.86 -8.35 14.80
C PRO A 49 -6.14 -9.56 13.89
N GLU A 50 -6.22 -10.75 14.46
CA GLU A 50 -6.53 -12.00 13.77
C GLU A 50 -8.00 -12.07 13.31
N SER A 51 -8.94 -11.60 14.13
CA SER A 51 -10.36 -11.47 13.77
C SER A 51 -10.54 -10.44 12.66
N ALA A 52 -9.93 -9.27 12.82
CA ALA A 52 -10.00 -8.17 11.86
C ALA A 52 -9.50 -8.57 10.46
N ILE A 53 -8.43 -9.37 10.38
CA ILE A 53 -7.92 -9.90 9.11
C ILE A 53 -8.86 -10.96 8.51
N SER A 54 -9.49 -11.78 9.36
CA SER A 54 -10.42 -12.82 8.94
C SER A 54 -11.74 -12.24 8.43
N ALA A 55 -12.12 -11.07 8.92
CA ALA A 55 -13.27 -10.30 8.46
C ALA A 55 -13.08 -9.67 7.06
N LEU A 56 -11.83 -9.56 6.58
CA LEU A 56 -11.56 -8.96 5.26
C LEU A 56 -12.15 -9.78 4.11
N ARG A 57 -12.60 -9.05 3.08
CA ARG A 57 -13.05 -9.59 1.79
C ARG A 57 -12.33 -8.86 0.67
N PRO A 58 -11.55 -9.57 -0.19
CA PRO A 58 -11.24 -11.00 -0.18
C PRO A 58 -10.32 -11.43 0.98
N PRO A 59 -10.33 -12.73 1.36
CA PRO A 59 -9.50 -13.23 2.46
C PRO A 59 -8.00 -13.08 2.16
N ILE A 60 -7.20 -12.93 3.20
CA ILE A 60 -5.73 -12.91 3.09
C ILE A 60 -5.23 -14.35 3.03
N PHE A 61 -4.50 -14.68 1.96
CA PHE A 61 -3.77 -15.95 1.86
C PHE A 61 -2.88 -16.14 3.08
N TYR A 62 -2.86 -17.36 3.63
CA TYR A 62 -2.14 -17.67 4.87
C TYR A 62 -0.68 -17.18 4.86
N MET A 63 0.02 -17.37 3.73
CA MET A 63 1.42 -16.94 3.56
C MET A 63 1.64 -15.41 3.70
N HIS A 64 0.61 -14.60 3.47
CA HIS A 64 0.67 -13.14 3.55
C HIS A 64 0.17 -12.58 4.90
N LYS A 65 -0.37 -13.43 5.79
CA LYS A 65 -0.96 -12.98 7.07
C LYS A 65 0.07 -12.32 7.99
N SER A 66 1.24 -12.94 8.19
CA SER A 66 2.27 -12.40 9.11
C SER A 66 2.78 -11.03 8.64
N THR A 67 3.00 -10.91 7.34
CA THR A 67 3.37 -9.67 6.66
C THR A 67 2.31 -8.59 6.88
N PHE A 68 1.04 -8.93 6.64
CA PHE A 68 -0.05 -7.98 6.74
C PHE A 68 -0.23 -7.48 8.18
N LEU A 69 -0.12 -8.38 9.16
CA LEU A 69 -0.10 -8.04 10.58
C LEU A 69 1.05 -7.08 10.92
N ASN A 70 2.24 -7.30 10.37
CA ASN A 70 3.38 -6.42 10.59
C ASN A 70 3.12 -5.01 10.03
N HIS A 71 2.56 -4.91 8.82
CA HIS A 71 2.17 -3.62 8.24
C HIS A 71 1.09 -2.91 9.06
N LEU A 72 0.10 -3.64 9.59
CA LEU A 72 -0.90 -3.08 10.52
C LEU A 72 -0.28 -2.51 11.81
N LYS A 73 0.81 -3.11 12.30
CA LYS A 73 1.52 -2.61 13.50
C LYS A 73 2.29 -1.33 13.20
N ILE A 74 2.97 -1.28 12.06
CA ILE A 74 3.86 -0.17 11.68
C ILE A 74 3.05 1.06 11.20
N TRP A 75 1.92 0.84 10.52
CA TRP A 75 1.16 1.92 9.88
C TRP A 75 -0.06 2.35 10.73
N PRO A 76 -0.06 3.58 11.26
CA PRO A 76 -1.25 4.13 11.90
C PRO A 76 -2.32 4.50 10.87
N LEU A 77 -3.58 4.50 11.31
CA LEU A 77 -4.75 4.72 10.44
C LEU A 77 -4.68 6.05 9.68
N SER A 78 -4.27 7.13 10.35
CA SER A 78 -4.13 8.47 9.74
C SER A 78 -3.12 8.49 8.59
N THR A 79 -2.03 7.75 8.71
CA THR A 79 -1.00 7.64 7.66
C THR A 79 -1.48 6.82 6.48
N LEU A 80 -2.25 5.76 6.72
CA LEU A 80 -2.87 4.96 5.64
C LEU A 80 -3.85 5.79 4.82
N HIS A 81 -4.69 6.61 5.46
CA HIS A 81 -5.57 7.53 4.75
C HIS A 81 -4.81 8.55 3.91
N LYS A 82 -3.75 9.16 4.46
CA LYS A 82 -2.89 10.10 3.71
C LYS A 82 -2.27 9.44 2.48
N ALA A 83 -1.71 8.24 2.66
CA ALA A 83 -1.12 7.47 1.57
C ALA A 83 -2.15 7.14 0.48
N LEU A 84 -3.37 6.73 0.86
CA LEU A 84 -4.44 6.45 -0.08
C LEU A 84 -4.85 7.71 -0.86
N SER A 85 -5.08 8.83 -0.18
CA SER A 85 -5.42 10.11 -0.84
C SER A 85 -4.34 10.55 -1.83
N GLN A 86 -3.06 10.47 -1.46
CA GLN A 86 -1.95 10.80 -2.35
C GLN A 86 -1.90 9.87 -3.58
N SER A 87 -2.14 8.58 -3.39
CA SER A 87 -2.15 7.61 -4.49
C SER A 87 -3.30 7.87 -5.48
N LEU A 88 -4.45 8.38 -5.02
CA LEU A 88 -5.58 8.76 -5.89
C LEU A 88 -5.29 10.03 -6.70
N ILE A 89 -4.64 11.02 -6.10
CA ILE A 89 -4.19 12.24 -6.81
C ILE A 89 -3.21 11.85 -7.92
N VAL A 90 -2.28 10.95 -7.61
CA VAL A 90 -1.33 10.40 -8.58
C VAL A 90 -2.02 9.64 -9.71
N GLU A 91 -3.07 8.86 -9.42
CA GLU A 91 -3.84 8.14 -10.44
C GLU A 91 -4.54 9.10 -11.41
N GLN A 92 -5.12 10.19 -10.89
CA GLN A 92 -5.74 11.23 -11.71
C GLN A 92 -4.69 11.89 -12.60
N ASN A 93 -3.53 12.25 -12.04
CA ASN A 93 -2.43 12.85 -12.81
C ASN A 93 -1.88 11.92 -13.89
N LEU A 94 -1.82 10.60 -13.64
CA LEU A 94 -1.42 9.59 -14.62
C LEU A 94 -2.38 9.50 -15.82
N LYS A 95 -3.67 9.78 -15.61
CA LYS A 95 -4.68 9.81 -16.68
C LYS A 95 -4.66 11.11 -17.49
N THR A 96 -4.16 12.19 -16.90
CA THR A 96 -4.21 13.54 -17.48
C THR A 96 -2.86 14.01 -18.05
N ALA A 97 -1.73 13.51 -17.56
CA ALA A 97 -0.41 14.04 -17.89
C ALA A 97 0.39 13.16 -18.86
N GLY A 98 0.96 13.77 -19.90
CA GLY A 98 2.05 13.21 -20.72
C GLY A 98 3.43 13.23 -20.01
N ALA A 99 3.44 13.32 -18.68
CA ALA A 99 4.66 13.29 -17.88
C ALA A 99 5.20 11.85 -17.74
N PRO A 100 6.52 11.65 -17.56
CA PRO A 100 7.10 10.31 -17.43
C PRO A 100 6.52 9.60 -16.19
N GLN A 101 5.81 8.49 -16.44
CA GLN A 101 5.06 7.74 -15.43
C GLN A 101 5.97 7.27 -14.28
N GLU A 102 7.24 7.02 -14.60
CA GLU A 102 8.31 6.61 -13.69
C GLU A 102 8.58 7.67 -12.62
N ALA A 103 8.58 8.96 -12.97
CA ALA A 103 8.88 10.05 -12.03
C ALA A 103 7.73 10.30 -11.03
N ILE A 104 6.49 10.04 -11.45
CA ILE A 104 5.31 10.16 -10.59
C ILE A 104 5.29 8.99 -9.59
N MET A 105 5.58 7.78 -10.07
CA MET A 105 5.63 6.61 -9.20
C MET A 105 6.80 6.60 -8.23
N GLY A 106 7.99 7.06 -8.66
CA GLY A 106 9.14 7.21 -7.77
C GLY A 106 8.83 8.14 -6.58
N ARG A 107 8.10 9.24 -6.82
CA ARG A 107 7.65 10.14 -5.75
C ARG A 107 6.68 9.46 -4.78
N LEU A 108 5.76 8.64 -5.29
CA LEU A 108 4.83 7.89 -4.43
C LEU A 108 5.57 6.89 -3.54
N LEU A 109 6.55 6.15 -4.07
CA LEU A 109 7.36 5.21 -3.31
C LEU A 109 8.18 5.91 -2.21
N ILE A 110 8.79 7.05 -2.53
CA ILE A 110 9.50 7.87 -1.54
C ILE A 110 8.54 8.35 -0.44
N ALA A 111 7.35 8.84 -0.79
CA ALA A 111 6.35 9.24 0.19
C ALA A 111 5.94 8.07 1.11
N LEU A 112 5.63 6.90 0.53
CA LEU A 112 5.27 5.69 1.27
C LEU A 112 6.38 5.18 2.19
N SER A 113 7.64 5.24 1.75
CA SER A 113 8.78 4.84 2.58
C SER A 113 9.00 5.80 3.75
N SER A 114 8.78 7.10 3.56
CA SER A 114 8.88 8.10 4.62
C SER A 114 7.84 7.88 5.73
N TYR A 115 6.69 7.31 5.38
CA TYR A 115 5.64 6.94 6.33
C TYR A 115 5.98 5.72 7.19
N SER A 116 6.77 4.79 6.65
CA SER A 116 7.27 3.62 7.40
C SER A 116 8.47 3.96 8.30
N LYS A 117 9.27 4.98 7.94
CA LYS A 117 10.55 5.29 8.60
C LYS A 117 10.45 6.28 9.77
N ARG A 118 9.30 6.95 9.96
CA ARG A 118 9.09 7.92 11.06
C ARG A 118 9.00 7.32 12.47
N ARG A 119 9.29 6.02 12.65
CA ARG A 119 9.50 5.37 13.94
C ARG A 119 10.66 4.38 13.84
N SER A 120 11.88 4.90 13.91
CA SER A 120 13.03 4.24 14.54
C SER A 120 13.33 5.01 15.81
#